data_AF-A0A0P1I6R2-F1
#
_entry.id   AF-A0A0P1I6R2-F1
#
_cell.length_a   1.000
_cell.length_b   1.000
_cell.length_c   1.000
_cell.angle_alpha   90.00
_cell.angle_beta   90.00
_cell.angle_gamma   90.00
#
_symmetry.space_group_name_H-M   'P 1'
#
loop_
_entity.id
_entity.type
_entity.pdbx_description
1 polymer ?
#
loop_
_entity_poly.entity_id
_entity_poly.type
_entity_poly.pdbx_seq_one_letter_code
_entity_poly.pdbx_strand_id
1 'polypeptide(L)'
;MNQSQGGPQKSFQERIQRINAQHEEAAPPQGASASRRKRAAPEDKPKLPVVPFLIAAVLAAACVLIGSILAFHMKAITPNARNLFENSAAVLGPFGLAGLFLGVLMIGFGMRDKPHVLGIVAGAGVMYFAEPYLAYLLPDLWSGFYTPQHLENMLMRTGLVTPLGH
;
A
#
# COMPACT_ATOMS: atom_id res chain seq x y z
N MET A 1 -72.32 10.44 -60.62
CA MET A 1 -71.37 11.17 -61.48
C MET A 1 -70.43 11.97 -60.59
N ASN A 2 -69.13 11.70 -60.75
CA ASN A 2 -67.95 12.55 -60.51
C ASN A 2 -67.74 13.21 -59.13
N GLN A 3 -66.69 12.77 -58.42
CA GLN A 3 -65.37 13.43 -58.28
C GLN A 3 -65.45 14.59 -57.26
N SER A 4 -64.53 14.83 -56.32
CA SER A 4 -63.08 14.65 -56.35
C SER A 4 -62.53 14.86 -54.93
N GLN A 5 -61.63 13.96 -54.52
CA GLN A 5 -60.36 14.26 -53.83
C GLN A 5 -60.31 15.36 -52.75
N GLY A 6 -60.45 14.93 -51.49
CA GLY A 6 -59.86 15.60 -50.33
C GLY A 6 -59.04 14.58 -49.54
N GLY A 7 -57.85 14.22 -50.06
CA GLY A 7 -57.11 13.03 -49.66
C GLY A 7 -56.63 12.99 -48.20
N PRO A 8 -56.26 11.78 -47.70
CA PRO A 8 -55.72 11.56 -46.36
C PRO A 8 -54.40 12.32 -46.08
N GLN A 9 -53.75 12.89 -47.10
CA GLN A 9 -52.49 13.63 -46.95
C GLN A 9 -52.63 14.93 -46.14
N LYS A 10 -53.78 15.63 -46.22
CA LYS A 10 -53.95 16.90 -45.50
C LYS A 10 -54.04 16.71 -43.98
N SER A 11 -54.68 15.64 -43.52
CA SER A 11 -54.79 15.33 -42.09
C SER A 11 -53.50 14.73 -41.49
N PHE A 12 -52.68 14.05 -42.31
CA PHE A 12 -51.34 13.63 -41.90
C PHE A 12 -50.37 14.80 -41.80
N GLN A 13 -50.40 15.76 -42.73
CA GLN A 13 -49.54 16.95 -42.66
C GLN A 13 -49.85 17.82 -41.43
N GLU A 14 -51.13 18.00 -41.08
CA GLU A 14 -51.50 18.69 -39.83
C GLU A 14 -51.01 17.94 -38.57
N ARG A 15 -51.02 16.60 -38.58
CA ARG A 15 -50.49 15.80 -37.46
C ARG A 15 -48.97 15.89 -37.36
N ILE A 16 -48.25 15.85 -38.48
CA ILE A 16 -46.79 16.05 -38.50
C ILE A 16 -46.43 17.46 -38.04
N GLN A 17 -47.17 18.49 -38.47
CA GLN A 17 -46.92 19.87 -38.00
C GLN A 17 -47.15 20.04 -36.50
N ARG A 18 -48.16 19.39 -35.90
CA ARG A 18 -48.35 19.41 -34.45
C ARG A 18 -47.24 18.66 -33.70
N ILE A 19 -46.76 17.53 -34.22
CA ILE A 19 -45.64 16.80 -33.62
C ILE A 19 -44.36 17.63 -33.74
N ASN A 20 -44.10 18.27 -34.88
CA ASN A 20 -42.92 19.13 -35.07
C ASN A 20 -42.99 20.38 -34.18
N ALA A 21 -44.15 21.02 -34.06
CA ALA A 21 -44.34 22.16 -33.16
C ALA A 21 -44.22 21.78 -31.67
N GLN A 22 -44.55 20.55 -31.29
CA GLN A 22 -44.30 20.02 -29.95
C GLN A 22 -42.85 19.53 -29.75
N HIS A 23 -42.09 19.27 -30.83
CA HIS A 23 -40.68 18.89 -30.79
C HIS A 23 -39.74 20.11 -30.85
N GLU A 24 -40.16 21.23 -31.45
CA GLU A 24 -39.40 22.49 -31.49
C GLU A 24 -39.41 23.24 -30.15
N GLU A 25 -40.31 22.93 -29.21
CA GLU A 25 -40.25 23.42 -27.83
C GLU A 25 -39.52 22.46 -26.87
N ALA A 26 -38.94 21.38 -27.42
CA ALA A 26 -38.19 20.38 -26.67
C ALA A 26 -36.82 20.08 -27.31
N ALA A 27 -35.91 21.06 -27.31
CA ALA A 27 -34.47 20.78 -27.30
C ALA A 27 -33.70 21.79 -26.41
N PRO A 28 -32.65 21.34 -25.68
CA PRO A 28 -32.42 21.75 -24.28
C PRO A 28 -31.23 22.70 -24.09
N PRO A 29 -31.16 23.38 -22.93
CA PRO A 29 -29.90 23.55 -22.23
C PRO A 29 -29.93 22.79 -20.90
N GLN A 30 -28.96 21.88 -20.80
CA GLN A 30 -28.25 21.45 -19.60
C GLN A 30 -28.69 22.05 -18.25
N GLY A 31 -28.98 21.15 -17.30
CA GLY A 31 -28.58 21.31 -15.91
C GLY A 31 -29.59 21.98 -14.97
N ALA A 32 -30.42 21.16 -14.29
CA ALA A 32 -30.81 21.43 -12.91
C ALA A 32 -31.50 20.20 -12.30
N SER A 33 -30.70 19.41 -11.57
CA SER A 33 -31.06 18.87 -10.26
C SER A 33 -32.49 18.30 -10.10
N ALA A 34 -32.73 17.13 -10.69
CA ALA A 34 -33.60 16.17 -10.02
C ALA A 34 -32.83 15.67 -8.78
N SER A 35 -32.93 16.41 -7.68
CA SER A 35 -32.50 15.99 -6.35
C SER A 35 -33.39 14.82 -5.89
N ARG A 36 -33.21 13.68 -6.55
CA ARG A 36 -33.60 12.38 -6.05
C ARG A 36 -32.66 12.14 -4.88
N ARG A 37 -33.12 12.54 -3.70
CA ARG A 37 -32.51 12.26 -2.40
C ARG A 37 -32.21 10.76 -2.37
N LYS A 38 -30.99 10.38 -2.79
CA LYS A 38 -30.45 9.04 -2.62
C LYS A 38 -30.48 8.84 -1.12
N ARG A 39 -31.40 8.00 -0.68
CA ARG A 39 -31.41 7.43 0.66
C ARG A 39 -29.97 6.95 0.87
N ALA A 40 -29.24 7.64 1.75
CA ALA A 40 -27.89 7.25 2.09
C ALA A 40 -27.99 5.80 2.55
N ALA A 41 -27.49 4.88 1.72
CA ALA A 41 -27.20 3.55 2.17
C ALA A 41 -26.31 3.71 3.42
N PRO A 42 -26.45 2.87 4.45
CA PRO A 42 -25.55 2.93 5.59
C PRO A 42 -24.14 2.96 5.04
N GLU A 43 -23.34 3.96 5.45
CA GLU A 43 -21.93 4.03 5.10
C GLU A 43 -21.31 2.69 5.49
N ASP A 44 -21.14 1.82 4.50
CA ASP A 44 -20.22 0.70 4.58
C ASP A 44 -18.88 1.36 4.81
N LYS A 45 -18.51 1.50 6.09
CA LYS A 45 -17.18 1.92 6.51
C LYS A 45 -16.22 1.13 5.62
N PRO A 46 -15.31 1.79 4.88
CA PRO A 46 -14.39 1.07 4.02
C PRO A 46 -13.65 0.10 4.93
N LYS A 47 -13.98 -1.19 4.80
CA LYS A 47 -13.31 -2.25 5.54
C LYS A 47 -11.91 -2.24 4.98
N LEU A 48 -11.00 -1.56 5.69
CA LEU A 48 -9.57 -1.63 5.41
C LEU A 48 -9.26 -3.12 5.30
N PRO A 49 -8.64 -3.57 4.20
CA PRO A 49 -8.40 -4.98 4.02
C PRO A 49 -7.27 -5.35 5.00
N VAL A 50 -7.67 -5.76 6.20
CA VAL A 50 -6.79 -6.02 7.35
C VAL A 50 -5.85 -7.19 7.07
N VAL A 51 -6.34 -8.22 6.38
CA VAL A 51 -5.57 -9.41 6.05
C VAL A 51 -4.34 -9.09 5.18
N PRO A 52 -4.46 -8.42 4.01
CA PRO A 52 -3.28 -8.09 3.22
C PRO A 52 -2.34 -7.11 3.92
N PHE A 53 -2.87 -6.20 4.73
CA PHE A 53 -2.05 -5.33 5.59
C PHE A 53 -1.19 -6.15 6.56
N LEU A 54 -1.79 -7.10 7.29
CA LEU A 54 -1.08 -7.93 8.26
C LEU A 54 -0.03 -8.82 7.60
N ILE A 55 -0.36 -9.45 6.47
CA ILE A 55 0.59 -10.28 5.71
C ILE A 55 1.80 -9.43 5.29
N ALA A 56 1.55 -8.24 4.76
CA ALA A 56 2.61 -7.33 4.33
C ALA A 56 3.45 -6.82 5.51
N ALA A 57 2.83 -6.57 6.67
CA ALA A 57 3.53 -6.15 7.88
C ALA A 57 4.46 -7.24 8.43
N VAL A 58 3.98 -8.49 8.51
CA VAL A 58 4.79 -9.61 8.98
C VAL A 58 5.96 -9.88 8.02
N LEU A 59 5.70 -9.83 6.71
CA LEU A 59 6.74 -10.00 5.70
C LEU A 59 7.82 -8.91 5.80
N ALA A 60 7.40 -7.65 5.98
CA ALA A 60 8.33 -6.55 6.15
C ALA A 60 9.15 -6.66 7.43
N ALA A 61 8.53 -7.07 8.54
CA ALA A 61 9.24 -7.34 9.78
C ALA A 61 10.31 -8.42 9.60
N ALA A 62 9.97 -9.54 8.95
CA ALA A 62 10.93 -10.59 8.65
C ALA A 62 12.09 -10.09 7.75
N CYS A 63 11.80 -9.30 6.71
CA CYS A 63 12.83 -8.73 5.85
C CYS A 63 13.76 -7.76 6.59
N VAL A 64 13.23 -6.96 7.53
CA VAL A 64 14.05 -6.07 8.36
C VAL A 64 14.96 -6.87 9.29
N LEU A 65 14.46 -7.93 9.91
CA LEU A 65 15.27 -8.80 10.76
C LEU A 65 16.40 -9.47 9.96
N ILE A 66 16.05 -10.08 8.82
CA ILE A 66 17.03 -10.72 7.93
C ILE A 66 18.06 -9.70 7.45
N GLY A 67 17.62 -8.51 7.02
CA GLY A 67 18.49 -7.43 6.57
C GLY A 67 19.45 -6.97 7.67
N SER A 68 18.99 -6.88 8.92
CA SER A 68 19.79 -6.47 10.08
C SER A 68 20.85 -7.51 10.43
N ILE A 69 20.46 -8.79 10.49
CA ILE A 69 21.38 -9.91 10.74
C ILE A 69 22.41 -9.99 9.62
N LEU A 70 22.00 -9.87 8.36
CA LEU A 70 22.91 -9.98 7.22
C LEU A 70 23.87 -8.79 7.17
N ALA A 71 23.38 -7.55 7.40
CA ALA A 71 24.23 -6.37 7.49
C ALA A 71 25.28 -6.49 8.60
N PHE A 72 24.91 -7.07 9.74
CA PHE A 72 25.82 -7.34 10.85
C PHE A 72 26.91 -8.34 10.46
N HIS A 73 26.53 -9.50 9.90
CA HIS A 73 27.48 -10.53 9.48
C HIS A 73 28.41 -10.04 8.37
N MET A 74 27.90 -9.29 7.39
CA MET A 74 28.70 -8.72 6.31
C MET A 74 29.72 -7.70 6.82
N LYS A 75 29.39 -6.95 7.87
CA LYS A 75 30.33 -6.02 8.51
C LYS A 75 31.43 -6.74 9.32
N ALA A 76 31.16 -7.95 9.80
CA ALA A 76 32.12 -8.76 10.54
C ALA A 76 33.14 -9.46 9.62
N ILE A 77 32.83 -9.63 8.33
CA ILE A 77 33.74 -10.19 7.34
C ILE A 77 34.71 -9.08 6.87
N THR A 78 36.00 -9.35 7.04
CA THR A 78 37.18 -8.47 6.95
C THR A 78 37.26 -7.48 5.77
N PRO A 79 38.00 -6.34 5.91
CA PRO A 79 38.04 -5.22 4.94
C PRO A 79 38.77 -5.48 3.61
N ASN A 80 39.32 -6.69 3.41
CA ASN A 80 40.23 -6.99 2.30
C ASN A 80 39.57 -7.72 1.12
N ALA A 81 38.30 -8.15 1.23
CA ALA A 81 37.54 -8.65 0.09
C ALA A 81 36.64 -7.51 -0.42
N ARG A 82 37.19 -6.67 -1.31
CA ARG A 82 36.47 -5.54 -1.92
C ARG A 82 35.41 -6.02 -2.93
N ASN A 83 34.53 -6.93 -2.52
CA ASN A 83 33.39 -7.35 -3.30
C ASN A 83 32.41 -6.17 -3.35
N LEU A 84 31.97 -5.81 -4.56
CA LEU A 84 30.98 -4.75 -4.79
C LEU A 84 29.72 -4.94 -3.94
N PHE A 85 29.39 -6.20 -3.62
CA PHE A 85 28.27 -6.58 -2.78
C PHE A 85 28.47 -6.25 -1.29
N GLU A 86 29.66 -6.46 -0.73
CA GLU A 86 29.95 -6.11 0.67
C GLU A 86 30.00 -4.59 0.84
N ASN A 87 30.58 -3.90 -0.14
CA ASN A 87 30.65 -2.45 -0.13
C ASN A 87 29.27 -1.82 -0.32
N SER A 88 28.42 -2.39 -1.18
CA SER A 88 27.03 -1.94 -1.33
C SER A 88 26.19 -2.29 -0.10
N ALA A 89 26.35 -3.48 0.50
CA ALA A 89 25.68 -3.85 1.75
C ALA A 89 26.07 -2.94 2.92
N ALA A 90 27.35 -2.54 3.00
CA ALA A 90 27.83 -1.58 4.00
C ALA A 90 27.24 -0.17 3.79
N VAL A 91 27.03 0.24 2.53
CA VAL A 91 26.43 1.54 2.17
C VAL A 91 24.91 1.56 2.35
N LEU A 92 24.22 0.48 1.96
CA LEU A 92 22.77 0.32 2.09
C LEU A 92 22.35 0.12 3.55
N GLY A 93 23.20 -0.51 4.35
CA GLY A 93 22.90 -0.85 5.73
C GLY A 93 21.71 -1.82 5.88
N PRO A 94 21.23 -2.02 7.13
CA PRO A 94 20.13 -2.93 7.44
C PRO A 94 18.85 -2.64 6.65
N PHE A 95 18.48 -1.36 6.59
CA PHE A 95 17.26 -0.91 5.94
C PHE A 95 17.33 -1.00 4.42
N GLY A 96 18.50 -0.74 3.83
CA GLY A 96 18.67 -0.87 2.39
C GLY A 96 18.59 -2.31 1.92
N LEU A 97 19.21 -3.24 2.67
CA LEU A 97 19.06 -4.68 2.40
C LEU A 97 17.61 -5.15 2.59
N ALA A 98 16.97 -4.75 3.70
CA ALA A 98 15.58 -5.06 3.95
C ALA A 98 14.66 -4.53 2.82
N GLY A 99 14.89 -3.29 2.37
CA GLY A 99 14.17 -2.68 1.27
C GLY A 99 14.38 -3.38 -0.06
N LEU A 100 15.58 -3.92 -0.32
CA LEU A 100 15.87 -4.69 -1.53
C LEU A 100 15.12 -6.03 -1.52
N PHE A 101 15.19 -6.78 -0.42
CA PHE A 101 14.41 -8.00 -0.26
C PHE A 101 12.91 -7.74 -0.42
N LEU A 102 12.44 -6.69 0.23
CA LEU A 102 11.04 -6.31 0.15
C LEU A 102 10.64 -5.86 -1.25
N GLY A 103 11.48 -5.14 -1.98
CA GLY A 103 11.26 -4.76 -3.37
C GLY A 103 11.11 -5.99 -4.27
N VAL A 104 11.97 -6.99 -4.10
CA VAL A 104 11.87 -8.27 -4.82
C VAL A 104 10.55 -8.97 -4.49
N LEU A 105 10.15 -9.00 -3.22
CA LEU A 105 8.89 -9.61 -2.78
C LEU A 105 7.66 -8.85 -3.30
N MET A 106 7.69 -7.51 -3.30
CA MET A 106 6.60 -6.70 -3.84
C MET A 106 6.42 -6.90 -5.34
N ILE A 107 7.52 -7.05 -6.08
CA ILE A 107 7.48 -7.34 -7.53
C ILE A 107 7.00 -8.77 -7.77
N GLY A 108 7.53 -9.75 -7.04
CA GLY A 108 7.23 -11.17 -7.23
C GLY A 108 5.80 -11.55 -6.83
N PHE A 109 5.29 -11.02 -5.71
CA PHE A 109 3.94 -11.29 -5.22
C PHE A 109 2.89 -10.29 -5.70
N GLY A 110 3.28 -9.27 -6.48
CA GLY A 110 2.36 -8.24 -6.97
C GLY A 110 1.75 -7.38 -5.86
N MET A 111 2.39 -7.28 -4.69
CA MET A 111 1.89 -6.59 -3.50
C MET A 111 2.04 -5.06 -3.62
N ARG A 112 1.41 -4.45 -4.63
CA ARG A 112 1.52 -3.00 -4.91
C ARG A 112 0.34 -2.18 -4.40
N ASP A 113 -0.67 -2.81 -3.82
CA ASP A 113 -1.84 -2.08 -3.34
C ASP A 113 -1.52 -1.26 -2.08
N LYS A 114 -2.24 -0.13 -1.93
CA LYS A 114 -2.17 0.76 -0.75
C LYS A 114 -2.12 0.05 0.61
N PRO A 115 -2.96 -0.96 0.91
CA PRO A 115 -2.90 -1.67 2.20
C PRO A 115 -1.59 -2.45 2.42
N HIS A 116 -1.00 -3.01 1.36
CA HIS A 116 0.27 -3.73 1.46
C HIS A 116 1.41 -2.77 1.77
N VAL A 117 1.45 -1.62 1.08
CA VAL A 117 2.46 -0.58 1.32
C VAL A 117 2.37 -0.03 2.75
N LEU A 118 1.15 0.22 3.25
CA LEU A 118 0.95 0.65 4.63
C LEU A 118 1.37 -0.43 5.63
N GLY A 119 1.04 -1.70 5.35
CA GLY A 119 1.47 -2.85 6.14
C GLY A 119 2.98 -2.95 6.21
N ILE A 120 3.64 -2.79 5.07
CA ILE A 120 5.10 -2.77 4.96
C ILE A 120 5.73 -1.70 5.85
N VAL A 121 5.27 -0.45 5.72
CA VAL A 121 5.86 0.67 6.46
C VAL A 121 5.63 0.48 7.96
N ALA A 122 4.42 0.06 8.35
CA ALA A 122 4.10 -0.24 9.73
C ALA A 122 4.93 -1.39 10.29
N GLY A 123 5.00 -2.52 9.57
CA GLY A 123 5.75 -3.72 9.99
C GLY A 123 7.25 -3.47 10.08
N ALA A 124 7.83 -2.77 9.10
CA ALA A 124 9.24 -2.40 9.13
C ALA A 124 9.55 -1.45 10.29
N GLY A 125 8.70 -0.44 10.51
CA GLY A 125 8.84 0.49 11.62
C GLY A 125 8.73 -0.20 12.98
N VAL A 126 7.69 -1.02 13.17
CA VAL A 126 7.49 -1.80 14.40
C VAL A 126 8.67 -2.72 14.65
N MET A 127 9.15 -3.44 13.64
CA MET A 127 10.26 -4.38 13.82
C MET A 127 11.56 -3.68 14.21
N TYR A 128 11.85 -2.53 13.60
CA TYR A 128 13.05 -1.75 13.95
C TYR A 128 13.08 -1.37 15.43
N PHE A 129 11.93 -0.97 15.99
CA PHE A 129 11.84 -0.66 17.40
C PHE A 129 11.69 -1.90 18.27
N ALA A 130 11.07 -2.98 17.79
CA ALA A 130 10.80 -4.19 18.56
C ALA A 130 12.02 -5.12 18.69
N GLU A 131 12.92 -5.14 17.70
CA GLU A 131 14.14 -5.95 17.71
C GLU A 131 14.93 -5.88 19.04
N PRO A 132 15.25 -4.70 19.60
CA PRO A 132 15.95 -4.60 20.88
C PRO A 132 15.14 -5.15 22.07
N TYR A 133 13.82 -4.97 22.07
CA TYR A 133 12.97 -5.53 23.13
C TYR A 133 12.88 -7.05 23.02
N LEU A 134 12.80 -7.60 21.80
CA LEU A 134 12.80 -9.03 21.58
C LEU A 134 14.14 -9.66 21.97
N ALA A 135 15.25 -8.98 21.66
CA ALA A 135 16.58 -9.39 22.10
C ALA A 135 16.75 -9.38 23.62
N TYR A 136 16.11 -8.42 24.30
CA TYR A 136 16.06 -8.38 25.76
C TYR A 136 15.23 -9.52 26.36
N LEU A 137 14.09 -9.85 25.75
CA LEU A 137 13.18 -10.90 26.22
C LEU A 137 13.69 -12.32 25.96
N LEU A 138 14.41 -12.54 24.86
CA LEU A 138 14.95 -13.83 24.46
C LEU A 138 16.46 -13.73 24.16
N PRO A 139 17.30 -13.43 25.15
CA PRO A 139 18.73 -13.20 24.93
C PRO A 139 19.44 -14.42 24.32
N ASP A 140 19.05 -15.64 24.72
CA ASP A 140 19.66 -16.87 24.21
C ASP A 140 19.46 -17.04 22.69
N LEU A 141 18.27 -16.73 22.18
CA LEU A 141 17.99 -16.82 20.75
C LEU A 141 18.77 -15.77 19.96
N TRP A 142 18.87 -14.54 20.47
CA TRP A 142 19.60 -13.46 19.79
C TRP A 142 21.12 -13.62 19.88
N SER A 143 21.63 -14.30 20.92
CA SER A 143 23.05 -14.63 21.05
C SER A 143 23.57 -15.54 19.94
N GLY A 144 22.68 -16.30 19.28
CA GLY A 144 22.99 -17.09 18.08
C GLY A 144 23.17 -16.27 16.81
N PHE A 145 22.63 -15.04 16.76
CA PHE A 145 22.67 -14.19 15.56
C PHE A 145 23.63 -13.01 15.68
N TYR A 146 23.88 -12.53 16.90
CA TYR A 146 24.69 -11.34 17.15
C TYR A 146 25.82 -11.61 18.13
N THR A 147 26.93 -10.88 17.99
CA THR A 147 27.97 -10.93 19.02
C THR A 147 27.48 -10.26 20.31
N PRO A 148 27.98 -10.69 21.48
CA PRO A 148 27.58 -10.11 22.77
C PRO A 148 27.75 -8.57 22.81
N GLN A 149 28.83 -8.06 22.24
CA GLN A 149 29.11 -6.62 22.18
C GLN A 149 28.09 -5.87 21.31
N HIS A 150 27.60 -6.50 20.23
CA HIS A 150 26.58 -5.88 19.39
C HIS A 150 25.23 -5.83 20.11
N LEU A 151 24.87 -6.92 20.78
CA LEU A 151 23.65 -7.02 21.57
C LEU A 151 23.63 -5.95 22.68
N GLU A 152 24.73 -5.83 23.42
CA GLU A 152 24.88 -4.85 24.49
C GLU A 152 24.77 -3.41 23.96
N ASN A 153 25.43 -3.10 22.84
CA ASN A 153 25.31 -1.79 22.20
C ASN A 153 23.88 -1.49 21.73
N MET A 154 23.15 -2.50 21.23
CA MET A 154 21.77 -2.34 20.79
C MET A 154 20.83 -2.07 21.99
N LEU A 155 21.04 -2.78 23.10
CA LEU A 155 20.28 -2.58 24.34
C LEU A 155 20.59 -1.24 25.02
N MET A 156 21.86 -0.82 25.00
CA MET A 156 22.27 0.50 25.50
C MET A 156 21.66 1.64 24.69
N ARG A 157 21.66 1.54 23.35
CA ARG A 157 21.05 2.55 22.47
C ARG A 157 19.56 2.74 22.71
N THR A 158 18.88 1.69 23.17
CA THR A 158 17.45 1.72 23.48
C THR A 158 17.13 2.04 24.94
N GLY A 159 18.17 2.23 25.78
CA GLY A 159 18.01 2.50 27.20
C GLY A 159 17.50 1.29 28.00
N LEU A 160 17.48 0.10 27.40
CA LEU A 160 17.07 -1.15 28.06
C LEU A 160 18.14 -1.67 29.02
N VAL A 161 19.41 -1.31 28.78
CA VAL A 161 20.55 -1.61 29.65
C VAL A 161 21.35 -0.33 29.85
N THR A 162 21.67 0.02 31.09
CA THR A 162 22.61 1.11 31.39
C THR A 162 24.04 0.61 31.23
N PRO A 163 24.98 1.42 30.69
CA PRO A 163 26.38 1.05 30.66
C PRO A 163 26.83 0.73 32.07
N LEU A 164 27.39 -0.47 32.27
CA LEU A 164 28.05 -0.81 33.51
C LEU A 164 29.23 0.16 33.63
N GLY A 165 29.11 1.11 34.55
CA GLY A 165 30.17 2.05 34.85
C GLY A 165 31.43 1.28 35.22
N HIS A 166 32.43 1.37 34.34
CA HIS A 166 33.83 1.08 34.68
C HIS A 166 34.50 2.39 35.06
#